data_AF-U1RIA4-F1
#
_entry.id   AF-U1RIA4-F1
#
_cell.length_a   1.000
_cell.length_b   1.000
_cell.length_c   1.000
_cell.angle_alpha   90.00
_cell.angle_beta   90.00
_cell.angle_gamma   90.00
#
_symmetry.space_group_name_H-M   'P 1'
#
loop_
_entity.id
_entity.type
_entity.pdbx_description
1 polymer ?
#
loop_
_entity_poly.entity_id
_entity_poly.type
_entity_poly.pdbx_seq_one_letter_code
_entity_poly.pdbx_strand_id
1 'polypeptide(L)'
;MVAWQSSDRSSRLPDDWQLRRAFVAQRAGGQCEGVMGDGTRCVEPGRECDHIERGDDHDVSNLQWLCSWHHKRKTQQESRADLAALRAARAPRRPPHPGLIPTVDGGGDPVPRPAPAP
;
A
#
# COMPACT_ATOMS: atom_id res chain seq x y z
N MET A 1 9.49 -13.59 30.13
CA MET A 1 9.82 -12.22 29.68
C MET A 1 9.77 -12.21 28.16
N VAL A 2 8.83 -11.47 27.56
CA VAL A 2 8.75 -11.35 26.09
C VAL A 2 9.67 -10.22 25.66
N ALA A 3 10.81 -10.58 25.05
CA ALA A 3 11.64 -9.63 24.35
C ALA A 3 10.84 -9.08 23.15
N TRP A 4 10.70 -7.77 23.06
CA TRP A 4 10.22 -7.10 21.86
C TRP A 4 11.13 -7.52 20.70
N GLN A 5 10.63 -8.40 19.83
CA GLN A 5 11.42 -9.00 18.75
C GLN A 5 11.85 -7.90 17.77
N SER A 6 13.16 -7.81 17.53
CA SER A 6 13.75 -7.07 16.44
C SER A 6 13.12 -7.56 15.13
N SER A 7 12.52 -6.66 14.37
CA SER A 7 11.90 -6.99 13.09
C SER A 7 12.90 -7.73 12.18
N ASP A 8 12.53 -8.91 11.65
CA ASP A 8 13.28 -9.71 10.65
C ASP A 8 13.42 -9.01 9.27
N ARG A 9 13.34 -7.68 9.26
CA ARG A 9 13.49 -6.86 8.06
C ARG A 9 14.96 -6.70 7.70
N SER A 10 15.85 -6.62 8.68
CA SER A 10 17.29 -6.51 8.42
C SER A 10 17.90 -7.81 7.93
N SER A 11 17.37 -8.97 8.34
CA SER A 11 17.84 -10.30 7.90
C SER A 11 17.39 -10.68 6.49
N ARG A 12 16.43 -9.97 5.91
CA ARG A 12 15.97 -10.15 4.52
C ARG A 12 16.69 -9.24 3.52
N LEU A 13 17.60 -8.39 4.00
CA LEU A 13 18.38 -7.53 3.13
C LEU A 13 19.40 -8.37 2.37
N PRO A 14 19.62 -8.10 1.07
CA PRO A 14 20.73 -8.67 0.32
C PRO A 14 22.08 -8.32 0.95
N ASP A 15 23.06 -9.20 0.79
CA ASP A 15 24.43 -8.98 1.28
C ASP A 15 25.08 -7.70 0.68
N ASP A 16 24.67 -7.32 -0.53
CA ASP A 16 25.15 -6.14 -1.26
C ASP A 16 24.36 -4.84 -0.95
N TRP A 17 23.52 -4.83 0.09
CA TRP A 17 22.65 -3.70 0.43
C TRP A 17 23.40 -2.36 0.57
N GLN A 18 24.59 -2.36 1.18
CA GLN A 18 25.39 -1.14 1.33
C GLN A 18 25.89 -0.61 -0.03
N LEU A 19 26.22 -1.50 -0.97
CA LEU A 19 26.61 -1.13 -2.33
C LEU A 19 25.43 -0.53 -3.09
N ARG A 20 24.24 -1.14 -2.97
CA ARG A 20 23.01 -0.60 -3.56
C ARG A 20 22.68 0.78 -3.01
N ARG A 21 22.76 0.98 -1.69
CA ARG A 21 22.58 2.30 -1.06
C ARG A 21 23.56 3.35 -1.58
N ALA A 22 24.84 3.00 -1.69
CA ALA A 22 25.87 3.89 -2.19
C ALA A 22 25.63 4.26 -3.66
N PHE A 23 25.27 3.27 -4.49
CA PHE A 23 24.90 3.50 -5.88
C PHE A 23 23.70 4.42 -6.02
N VAL A 24 22.64 4.21 -5.24
CA VAL A 24 21.42 5.05 -5.26
C VAL A 24 21.74 6.48 -4.82
N ALA A 25 22.54 6.67 -3.76
CA ALA A 25 22.99 7.99 -3.34
C ALA A 25 23.82 8.70 -4.43
N GLN A 26 24.69 7.97 -5.13
CA GLN A 26 25.50 8.50 -6.23
C GLN A 26 24.65 8.84 -7.45
N ARG A 27 23.71 7.96 -7.84
CA ARG A 27 22.72 8.19 -8.92
C ARG A 27 21.91 9.45 -8.67
N ALA A 28 21.54 9.67 -7.42
CA ALA A 28 20.82 10.85 -6.99
C ALA A 28 21.69 12.12 -6.89
N GLY A 29 23.02 12.03 -7.07
CA GLY A 29 23.94 13.14 -6.86
C GLY A 29 23.98 13.63 -5.41
N GLY A 30 23.62 12.78 -4.45
CA GLY A 30 23.44 13.13 -3.04
C GLY A 30 22.20 13.98 -2.73
N GLN A 31 21.44 14.41 -3.74
CA GLN A 31 20.23 15.22 -3.59
C GLN A 31 18.99 14.34 -3.41
N CYS A 32 18.02 14.79 -2.62
CA CYS A 32 16.74 14.13 -2.48
C CYS A 32 16.02 14.00 -3.84
N GLU A 33 15.55 12.80 -4.19
CA GLU A 33 14.73 12.52 -5.39
C GLU A 33 13.25 12.85 -5.20
N GLY A 34 12.85 13.21 -3.98
CA GLY A 34 11.48 13.61 -3.67
C GLY A 34 11.06 14.86 -4.43
N VAL A 35 9.81 14.86 -4.90
CA VAL A 35 9.22 15.98 -5.64
C VAL A 35 8.49 16.93 -4.67
N MET A 36 8.62 18.23 -4.92
CA MET A 36 7.96 19.31 -4.18
C MET A 36 6.56 19.57 -4.75
N GLY A 37 5.76 20.38 -4.06
CA GLY A 37 4.38 20.67 -4.50
C GLY A 37 4.26 21.37 -5.86
N ASP A 38 5.33 22.02 -6.30
CA ASP A 38 5.46 22.69 -7.60
C ASP A 38 5.99 21.77 -8.72
N GLY A 39 6.22 20.48 -8.43
CA GLY A 39 6.77 19.53 -9.38
C GLY A 39 8.29 19.56 -9.50
N THR A 40 8.99 20.45 -8.79
CA THR A 40 10.45 20.49 -8.79
C THR A 40 11.04 19.42 -7.88
N ARG A 41 12.29 19.03 -8.17
CA ARG A 41 13.04 18.13 -7.31
C ARG A 41 13.45 18.86 -6.03
N CYS A 42 13.35 18.18 -4.90
CA CYS A 42 13.79 18.69 -3.61
C CYS A 42 15.28 19.06 -3.65
N VAL A 43 15.60 20.26 -3.20
CA VAL A 43 16.99 20.77 -3.19
C VAL A 43 17.83 20.22 -2.04
N GLU A 44 17.18 19.66 -1.01
CA GLU A 44 17.86 19.15 0.18
C GLU A 44 18.69 17.89 -0.09
N PRO A 45 19.76 17.67 0.67
CA PRO A 45 20.51 16.42 0.59
C PRO A 45 19.65 15.24 1.07
N GLY A 46 19.70 14.14 0.33
CA GLY A 46 19.10 12.88 0.77
C GLY A 46 19.97 12.20 1.82
N ARG A 47 19.34 11.41 2.69
CA ARG A 47 19.99 10.70 3.82
C ARG A 47 19.56 9.23 3.91
N GLU A 48 18.40 8.92 3.36
CA GLU A 48 17.73 7.64 3.53
C GLU A 48 17.48 7.02 2.16
N CYS A 49 17.82 5.74 2.02
CA CYS A 49 17.45 4.95 0.86
C CYS A 49 16.12 4.27 1.19
N ASP A 50 15.11 4.52 0.38
CA ASP A 50 13.76 4.00 0.56
C ASP A 50 13.30 3.31 -0.72
N HIS A 51 12.40 2.35 -0.58
CA HIS A 51 11.82 1.67 -1.74
C HIS A 51 10.80 2.58 -2.42
N ILE A 52 10.68 2.57 -3.74
CA ILE A 52 9.64 3.31 -4.47
C ILE A 52 8.31 2.60 -4.26
N GLU A 53 8.26 1.31 -4.59
CA GLU A 53 7.18 0.39 -4.31
C GLU A 53 7.51 -0.43 -3.05
N ARG A 54 6.54 -0.53 -2.14
CA ARG A 54 6.70 -1.35 -0.93
C ARG A 54 6.86 -2.83 -1.29
N GLY A 55 7.83 -3.50 -0.66
CA GLY A 55 7.99 -4.94 -0.77
C GLY A 55 9.38 -5.38 -0.34
N ASP A 56 9.73 -6.60 -0.74
CA ASP A 56 11.09 -7.16 -0.60
C ASP A 56 11.85 -7.09 -1.94
N ASP A 57 11.41 -6.25 -2.88
CA ASP A 57 12.17 -5.93 -4.08
C ASP A 57 13.22 -4.87 -3.74
N HIS A 58 14.46 -5.33 -3.62
CA HIS A 58 15.63 -4.52 -3.29
C HIS A 58 16.42 -4.11 -4.54
N ASP A 59 15.84 -4.18 -5.74
CA ASP A 59 16.50 -3.74 -6.96
C ASP A 59 16.73 -2.23 -6.97
N VAL A 60 17.89 -1.82 -7.51
CA VAL A 60 18.29 -0.41 -7.55
C VAL A 60 17.30 0.48 -8.31
N SER A 61 16.51 -0.10 -9.21
CA SER A 61 15.39 0.55 -9.90
C SER A 61 14.21 0.84 -8.99
N ASN A 62 13.99 0.02 -7.95
CA ASN A 62 12.96 0.21 -6.94
C ASN A 62 13.48 1.03 -5.73
N LEU A 63 14.68 1.61 -5.80
CA LEU A 63 15.26 2.37 -4.69
C LEU A 63 15.39 3.86 -5.05
N GLN A 64 15.04 4.71 -4.09
CA GLN A 64 15.15 6.16 -4.19
C GLN A 64 15.90 6.77 -2.99
N TRP A 65 16.61 7.85 -3.24
CA TRP A 65 17.35 8.61 -2.22
C TRP A 65 16.53 9.79 -1.71
N LEU A 66 16.10 9.76 -0.45
CA LEU A 66 15.21 10.76 0.13
C LEU A 66 15.84 11.49 1.31
N CYS A 67 15.45 12.76 1.49
CA CYS A 67 15.65 13.46 2.75
C CYS A 67 14.63 12.98 3.79
N SER A 68 14.89 13.24 5.07
CA SER A 68 14.05 12.74 6.16
C SER A 68 12.61 13.27 6.12
N TRP A 69 12.38 14.44 5.54
CA TRP A 69 11.03 14.98 5.37
C TRP A 69 10.22 14.18 4.34
N HIS A 70 10.76 13.98 3.14
CA HIS A 70 10.10 13.20 2.09
C HIS A 70 9.92 11.75 2.49
N HIS A 71 10.93 11.15 3.13
CA HIS A 71 10.84 9.77 3.62
C HIS A 71 9.72 9.61 4.66
N LYS A 72 9.62 10.52 5.64
CA LYS A 72 8.53 10.51 6.62
C LYS A 72 7.16 10.70 5.97
N ARG A 73 7.06 11.60 4.98
CA ARG A 73 5.82 11.87 4.24
C ARG A 73 5.39 10.64 3.42
N LYS A 74 6.31 9.94 2.78
CA LYS A 74 6.02 8.68 2.06
C LYS A 74 5.53 7.61 3.03
N THR A 75 6.27 7.37 4.11
CA THR A 75 5.90 6.42 5.16
C THR A 75 4.48 6.67 5.68
N GLN A 76 4.12 7.94 5.92
CA GLN A 76 2.79 8.31 6.37
C GLN A 76 1.71 8.04 5.32
N GLN A 77 1.95 8.36 4.05
CA GLN A 77 1.00 8.11 2.96
C GLN A 77 0.69 6.62 2.84
N GLU A 78 1.73 5.81 2.84
CA GLU A 78 1.60 4.37 2.73
C GLU A 78 0.91 3.76 3.97
N SER A 79 1.27 4.18 5.18
CA SER A 79 0.59 3.75 6.40
C SER A 79 -0.91 4.13 6.40
N ARG A 80 -1.25 5.28 5.84
CA ARG A 80 -2.66 5.69 5.64
C ARG A 80 -3.37 4.78 4.63
N ALA A 81 -2.70 4.38 3.55
CA ALA A 81 -3.24 3.46 2.57
C ALA A 81 -3.51 2.08 3.20
N ASP A 82 -2.56 1.54 3.98
CA ASP A 82 -2.71 0.27 4.70
C ASP A 82 -3.90 0.33 5.68
N LEU A 83 -4.00 1.42 6.46
CA LEU A 83 -5.11 1.62 7.38
C LEU A 83 -6.45 1.77 6.65
N ALA A 84 -6.48 2.41 5.48
CA ALA A 84 -7.69 2.52 4.67
C ALA A 84 -8.14 1.15 4.14
N ALA A 85 -7.20 0.33 3.64
CA ALA A 85 -7.47 -1.03 3.20
C ALA A 85 -8.00 -1.91 4.35
N LEU A 86 -7.37 -1.83 5.53
CA LEU A 86 -7.83 -2.54 6.73
C LEU A 86 -9.24 -2.10 7.16
N ARG A 87 -9.56 -0.81 7.08
CA ARG A 87 -10.91 -0.31 7.39
C ARG A 87 -11.95 -0.80 6.38
N ALA A 88 -11.61 -0.80 5.10
CA ALA A 88 -12.50 -1.32 4.06
C ALA A 88 -12.78 -2.82 4.23
N ALA A 89 -11.73 -3.61 4.50
CA ALA A 89 -11.86 -5.05 4.74
C ALA A 89 -12.66 -5.38 6.01
N ARG A 90 -12.63 -4.50 7.02
CA ARG A 90 -13.37 -4.65 8.29
C ARG A 90 -14.70 -3.90 8.31
N ALA A 91 -15.13 -3.30 7.22
CA ALA A 91 -16.37 -2.53 7.19
C ALA A 91 -17.56 -3.47 7.42
N PRO A 92 -18.36 -3.26 8.50
CA PRO A 92 -19.53 -4.09 8.72
C PRO A 92 -20.54 -3.87 7.59
N ARG A 93 -21.28 -4.93 7.22
CA ARG A 93 -22.44 -4.78 6.33
C ARG A 93 -23.41 -3.83 7.02
N ARG A 94 -23.76 -2.72 6.37
CA ARG A 94 -24.69 -1.75 6.93
C ARG A 94 -26.05 -2.45 7.09
N PRO A 95 -26.60 -2.60 8.31
CA PRO A 95 -27.88 -3.25 8.48
C PRO A 95 -28.96 -2.44 7.72
N PRO A 96 -29.99 -3.10 7.16
CA PRO A 96 -31.11 -2.40 6.58
C PRO A 96 -31.74 -1.47 7.63
N HIS A 97 -32.10 -0.26 7.22
CA HIS A 97 -32.71 0.68 8.15
C HIS A 97 -34.13 0.20 8.51
N PRO A 98 -34.61 0.41 9.74
CA PRO A 98 -35.86 -0.17 10.23
C PRO A 98 -37.13 0.31 9.50
N GLY A 99 -37.06 1.42 8.76
CA GLY A 99 -38.15 1.91 7.90
C GLY A 99 -38.14 1.36 6.47
N LEU A 100 -37.14 0.54 6.11
CA LEU A 100 -37.00 -0.05 4.78
C LEU A 100 -37.68 -1.41 4.81
N ILE A 101 -38.94 -1.46 4.38
CA ILE A 101 -39.56 -2.74 4.02
C ILE A 101 -38.72 -3.33 2.88
N PRO A 102 -38.12 -4.52 3.03
CA PRO A 102 -37.39 -5.14 1.93
C PRO A 102 -38.37 -5.33 0.78
N THR A 103 -38.17 -4.59 -0.31
CA THR A 103 -38.92 -4.78 -1.55
C THR A 103 -38.58 -6.18 -2.05
N VAL A 104 -39.51 -7.10 -1.83
CA VAL A 104 -39.53 -8.42 -2.44
C VAL A 104 -39.85 -8.22 -3.92
N ASP A 105 -38.85 -7.81 -4.72
CA ASP A 105 -38.97 -7.95 -6.16
C ASP A 105 -39.02 -9.44 -6.49
N GLY A 106 -40.11 -9.81 -7.17
CA GLY A 106 -40.60 -11.17 -7.29
C GLY A 106 -39.65 -12.11 -8.01
N GLY A 107 -39.25 -13.17 -7.32
CA GLY A 107 -38.67 -14.38 -7.91
C GLY A 107 -39.66 -15.53 -7.76
N GLY A 108 -40.80 -15.46 -8.44
CA GLY A 108 -41.63 -16.63 -8.67
C GLY A 108 -41.15 -17.30 -9.94
N ASP A 109 -40.42 -18.41 -9.83
CA ASP A 109 -40.14 -19.28 -10.96
C ASP A 109 -41.47 -19.64 -11.66
N PRO A 110 -41.60 -19.51 -12.99
CA PRO A 110 -42.80 -19.97 -13.68
C PRO A 110 -42.89 -21.49 -13.54
N VAL A 111 -43.89 -21.96 -12.80
CA VAL A 111 -44.25 -23.38 -12.72
C VAL A 111 -44.50 -23.88 -14.15
N PRO A 112 -43.78 -24.90 -14.65
CA PRO A 112 -44.04 -25.44 -15.97
C PRO A 112 -45.44 -26.08 -16.01
N ARG A 113 -46.27 -25.65 -16.97
CA ARG A 113 -47.59 -26.23 -17.22
C ARG A 113 -47.41 -27.66 -17.73
N PRO A 114 -48.13 -28.66 -17.21
CA PRO A 114 -48.02 -30.02 -17.72
C PRO A 114 -48.51 -30.09 -19.17
N ALA A 115 -47.74 -30.80 -20.00
CA ALA A 115 -48.07 -31.06 -21.39
C ALA A 115 -49.39 -31.88 -21.50
N PRO A 116 -50.21 -31.65 -22.54
CA PRO A 116 -51.39 -32.48 -22.76
C PRO A 116 -51.00 -33.93 -23.07
N ALA A 117 -51.72 -34.85 -22.43
CA ALA A 117 -51.61 -36.30 -22.60
C ALA A 117 -51.95 -36.74 -24.05
N PRO A 118 -51.48 -37.91 -24.51
CA PRO A 118 -51.46 -38.30 -25.92
C PRO A 118 -52.84 -38.49 -26.55
#